data_AF-A0A925D0G5-F1
#
_entry.id   AF-A0A925D0G5-F1
#
_cell.length_a   1.000
_cell.length_b   1.000
_cell.length_c   1.000
_cell.angle_alpha   90.00
_cell.angle_beta   90.00
_cell.angle_gamma   90.00
#
_symmetry.space_group_name_H-M   'P 1'
#
loop_
_entity.id
_entity.type
_entity.pdbx_description
1 polymer ?
#
loop_
_entity_poly.entity_id
_entity_poly.type
_entity_poly.pdbx_seq_one_letter_code
_entity_poly.pdbx_strand_id
1 'polypeptide(L)'
;MEENKEISALFHLIDDPDEEVFGAVSSRIIDYGKGIIPNLENLWENTISEGIQERIELLIHRLHYRDLTEEFTEWNRNAHQDLLTGALLVARFQYPELSTGPVFQEIEKLRRNIWLELNSYLTPLEQINVLTSILYNYFNLRGGEMNYQNTEEFLINKQLETKRGNGLANGILYLVLAELLDVPVRAINIPRQFVLGYFKAEYDFENMSEDPLYKSEFFIDPLSGHVFTHKDVDNYFKRINVTSSNSYFQPLSNKRIIQMLLEECAKCFDNDKQRYKQLELKALAELLSE
;
A
#
# COMPACT_ATOMS: atom_id res chain seq x y z
N MET A 1 18.10 -15.58 -32.90
CA MET A 1 17.30 -15.85 -34.13
C MET A 1 16.28 -16.97 -33.92
N GLU A 2 16.53 -17.95 -33.05
CA GLU A 2 15.53 -18.99 -32.69
C GLU A 2 14.46 -18.47 -31.71
N GLU A 3 14.83 -17.68 -30.68
CA GLU A 3 13.86 -17.09 -29.73
C GLU A 3 12.74 -16.30 -30.43
N ASN A 4 13.06 -15.48 -31.44
CA ASN A 4 12.04 -14.75 -32.20
C ASN A 4 11.10 -15.64 -33.01
N LYS A 5 11.55 -16.83 -33.45
CA LYS A 5 10.68 -17.77 -34.17
C LYS A 5 9.76 -18.53 -33.24
N GLU A 6 10.26 -18.94 -32.07
CA GLU A 6 9.45 -19.61 -31.05
C GLU A 6 8.40 -18.66 -30.49
N ILE A 7 8.77 -17.42 -30.16
CA ILE A 7 7.85 -16.38 -29.70
C ILE A 7 6.78 -16.07 -30.77
N SER A 8 7.17 -15.95 -32.04
CA SER A 8 6.21 -15.75 -33.14
C SER A 8 5.27 -16.95 -33.32
N ALA A 9 5.73 -18.18 -33.08
CA ALA A 9 4.90 -19.37 -33.14
C ALA A 9 3.90 -19.41 -31.97
N LEU A 10 4.33 -19.06 -30.76
CA LEU A 10 3.46 -18.93 -29.59
C LEU A 10 2.36 -17.90 -29.83
N PHE A 11 2.70 -16.77 -30.44
CA PHE A 11 1.72 -15.72 -30.77
C PHE A 11 0.66 -16.16 -31.78
N HIS A 12 1.04 -16.95 -32.78
CA HIS A 12 0.06 -17.53 -33.71
C HIS A 12 -0.86 -18.56 -33.04
N LEU A 13 -0.40 -19.24 -31.99
CA LEU A 13 -1.18 -20.23 -31.25
C LEU A 13 -2.10 -19.61 -30.19
N ILE A 14 -2.01 -18.31 -29.91
CA ILE A 14 -2.96 -17.60 -29.02
C ILE A 14 -4.37 -17.57 -29.62
N ASP A 15 -4.46 -17.59 -30.96
CA ASP A 15 -5.71 -17.61 -31.73
C ASP A 15 -6.32 -19.02 -31.84
N ASP A 16 -5.68 -20.05 -31.28
CA ASP A 16 -6.22 -21.40 -31.36
C ASP A 16 -7.53 -21.52 -30.55
N PRO A 17 -8.62 -22.04 -31.13
CA PRO A 17 -9.89 -22.22 -30.42
C PRO A 17 -9.81 -23.27 -29.30
N ASP A 18 -8.78 -24.12 -29.28
CA ASP A 18 -8.56 -25.12 -28.24
C ASP A 18 -7.98 -24.48 -26.96
N GLU A 19 -8.77 -24.53 -25.89
CA GLU A 19 -8.40 -24.00 -24.57
C GLU A 19 -7.20 -24.74 -23.93
N GLU A 20 -6.97 -26.03 -24.25
CA GLU A 20 -5.79 -26.75 -23.76
C GLU A 20 -4.51 -26.22 -24.43
N VAL A 21 -4.58 -25.93 -25.73
CA VAL A 21 -3.48 -25.32 -26.49
C VAL A 21 -3.20 -23.92 -25.96
N PHE A 22 -4.23 -23.10 -25.79
CA PHE A 22 -4.08 -21.77 -25.21
C PHE A 22 -3.48 -21.82 -23.78
N GLY A 23 -3.91 -22.77 -22.95
CA GLY A 23 -3.35 -22.97 -21.60
C GLY A 23 -1.85 -23.33 -21.61
N ALA A 24 -1.43 -24.21 -22.52
CA ALA A 24 -0.03 -24.59 -22.67
C ALA A 24 0.84 -23.41 -23.18
N VAL A 25 0.33 -22.66 -24.16
CA VAL A 25 0.99 -21.45 -24.70
C VAL A 25 1.07 -20.36 -23.63
N SER A 26 -0.01 -20.13 -22.89
CA SER A 26 -0.07 -19.17 -21.78
C SER A 26 0.99 -19.44 -20.74
N SER A 27 1.14 -20.71 -20.33
CA SER A 27 2.15 -21.11 -19.34
C SER A 27 3.57 -20.82 -19.84
N ARG A 28 3.87 -21.18 -21.10
CA ARG A 28 5.16 -20.89 -21.73
C ARG A 28 5.43 -19.39 -21.84
N ILE A 29 4.46 -18.58 -22.23
CA ILE A 29 4.58 -17.12 -22.32
C ILE A 29 4.88 -16.53 -20.94
N ILE A 30 4.20 -17.03 -19.91
CA ILE A 30 4.46 -16.62 -18.53
C ILE A 30 5.92 -16.93 -18.19
N ASP A 31 6.45 -18.11 -18.50
CA ASP A 31 7.85 -18.49 -18.21
C ASP A 31 8.90 -17.53 -18.81
N TYR A 32 8.64 -16.90 -19.96
CA TYR A 32 9.54 -15.86 -20.53
C TYR A 32 9.58 -14.56 -19.71
N GLY A 33 8.54 -14.29 -18.91
CA GLY A 33 8.42 -13.14 -18.02
C GLY A 33 8.24 -11.78 -18.70
N LYS A 34 8.40 -10.68 -17.94
CA LYS A 34 8.07 -9.31 -18.39
C LYS A 34 8.73 -8.83 -19.68
N GLY A 35 9.85 -9.46 -20.08
CA GLY A 35 10.53 -9.12 -21.34
C GLY A 35 9.65 -9.30 -22.57
N ILE A 36 8.60 -10.12 -22.50
CA ILE A 36 7.66 -10.37 -23.62
C ILE A 36 6.49 -9.38 -23.68
N ILE A 37 6.30 -8.53 -22.66
CA ILE A 37 5.17 -7.61 -22.59
C ILE A 37 5.13 -6.64 -23.79
N PRO A 38 6.23 -5.98 -24.21
CA PRO A 38 6.19 -5.09 -25.37
C PRO A 38 5.77 -5.81 -26.66
N ASN A 39 6.09 -7.10 -26.77
CA ASN A 39 5.68 -7.91 -27.90
C ASN A 39 4.17 -8.22 -27.83
N LEU A 40 3.64 -8.54 -26.64
CA LEU A 40 2.20 -8.77 -26.44
C LEU A 40 1.39 -7.50 -26.68
N GLU A 41 1.86 -6.33 -26.23
CA GLU A 41 1.24 -5.03 -26.50
C GLU A 41 1.21 -4.74 -28.00
N ASN A 42 2.32 -4.98 -28.70
CA ASN A 42 2.38 -4.81 -30.15
C ASN A 42 1.40 -5.74 -30.88
N LEU A 43 1.25 -7.00 -30.44
CA LEU A 43 0.23 -7.90 -31.00
C LEU A 43 -1.18 -7.40 -30.74
N TRP A 44 -1.44 -6.93 -29.52
CA TRP A 44 -2.76 -6.42 -29.13
C TRP A 44 -3.18 -5.23 -30.01
N GLU A 45 -2.27 -4.30 -30.26
CA GLU A 45 -2.50 -3.13 -31.14
C GLU A 45 -2.77 -3.52 -32.61
N ASN A 46 -2.14 -4.60 -33.09
CA ASN A 46 -2.26 -5.06 -34.47
C ASN A 46 -3.38 -6.10 -34.69
N THR A 47 -4.04 -6.54 -33.63
CA THR A 47 -5.10 -7.55 -33.68
C THR A 47 -6.47 -6.87 -33.68
N ILE A 48 -7.35 -7.27 -34.60
CA ILE A 48 -8.70 -6.68 -34.76
C ILE A 48 -9.76 -7.49 -33.99
N SER A 49 -9.49 -8.74 -33.68
CA SER A 49 -10.43 -9.63 -33.00
C SER A 49 -10.50 -9.33 -31.50
N GLU A 50 -11.67 -8.92 -31.02
CA GLU A 50 -11.92 -8.62 -29.59
C GLU A 50 -11.58 -9.83 -28.69
N GLY A 51 -11.92 -11.05 -29.10
CA GLY A 51 -11.64 -12.25 -28.28
C GLY A 51 -10.14 -12.56 -28.14
N ILE A 52 -9.34 -12.25 -29.16
CA ILE A 52 -7.88 -12.42 -29.08
C ILE A 52 -7.28 -11.29 -28.23
N GLN A 53 -7.79 -10.06 -28.36
CA GLN A 53 -7.38 -8.94 -27.52
C GLN A 53 -7.61 -9.23 -26.04
N GLU A 54 -8.78 -9.76 -25.67
CA GLU A 54 -9.07 -10.19 -24.29
C GLU A 54 -8.09 -11.26 -23.80
N ARG A 55 -7.76 -12.25 -24.64
CA ARG A 55 -6.76 -13.29 -24.30
C ARG A 55 -5.36 -12.69 -24.09
N ILE A 56 -4.95 -11.74 -24.91
CA ILE A 56 -3.66 -11.05 -24.75
C ILE A 56 -3.64 -10.19 -23.48
N GLU A 57 -4.72 -9.46 -23.19
CA GLU A 57 -4.87 -8.69 -21.95
C GLU A 57 -4.74 -9.58 -20.71
N LEU A 58 -5.36 -10.77 -20.73
CA LEU A 58 -5.24 -11.75 -19.64
C LEU A 58 -3.80 -12.23 -19.46
N LEU A 59 -3.03 -12.43 -20.55
CA LEU A 59 -1.62 -12.82 -20.48
C LEU A 59 -0.76 -11.71 -19.88
N ILE A 60 -0.95 -10.47 -20.33
CA ILE A 60 -0.24 -9.29 -19.82
C ILE A 60 -0.55 -9.11 -18.32
N HIS A 61 -1.83 -9.21 -17.93
CA HIS A 61 -2.24 -9.15 -16.52
C HIS A 61 -1.58 -10.24 -15.68
N ARG A 62 -1.59 -11.50 -16.13
CA ARG A 62 -0.95 -12.62 -15.43
C ARG A 62 0.57 -12.42 -15.25
N LEU A 63 1.24 -11.91 -16.28
CA LEU A 63 2.68 -11.60 -16.22
C LEU A 63 2.97 -10.53 -15.15
N HIS A 64 2.22 -9.41 -15.17
CA HIS A 64 2.37 -8.37 -14.16
C HIS A 64 2.05 -8.88 -12.76
N TYR A 65 1.00 -9.68 -12.60
CA TYR A 65 0.61 -10.20 -11.29
C TYR A 65 1.64 -11.18 -10.73
N ARG A 66 2.22 -12.04 -11.56
CA ARG A 66 3.30 -12.96 -11.13
C ARG A 66 4.52 -12.16 -10.67
N ASP A 67 4.98 -11.21 -11.48
CA ASP A 67 6.14 -10.40 -11.13
C ASP A 67 5.88 -9.58 -9.85
N LEU A 68 4.68 -9.03 -9.69
CA LEU A 68 4.27 -8.35 -8.45
C LEU A 68 4.28 -9.29 -7.24
N THR A 69 3.85 -10.54 -7.42
CA THR A 69 3.85 -11.56 -6.36
C THR A 69 5.27 -11.92 -5.93
N GLU A 70 6.20 -12.02 -6.88
CA GLU A 70 7.62 -12.22 -6.60
C GLU A 70 8.21 -11.04 -5.81
N GLU A 71 7.94 -9.81 -6.24
CA GLU A 71 8.40 -8.60 -5.56
C GLU A 71 7.83 -8.47 -4.13
N PHE A 72 6.54 -8.79 -3.91
CA PHE A 72 5.96 -8.84 -2.56
C PHE A 72 6.62 -9.92 -1.69
N THR A 73 6.95 -11.08 -2.28
CA THR A 73 7.63 -12.16 -1.58
C THR A 73 9.04 -11.76 -1.16
N GLU A 74 9.77 -11.08 -2.04
CA GLU A 74 11.09 -10.51 -1.73
C GLU A 74 11.00 -9.44 -0.63
N TRP A 75 10.05 -8.51 -0.76
CA TRP A 75 9.81 -7.47 0.25
C TRP A 75 9.48 -8.06 1.62
N ASN A 76 8.64 -9.10 1.67
CA ASN A 76 8.27 -9.78 2.92
C ASN A 76 9.45 -10.51 3.57
N ARG A 77 10.37 -11.07 2.77
CA ARG A 77 11.59 -11.75 3.25
C ARG A 77 12.68 -10.80 3.74
N ASN A 78 12.62 -9.52 3.35
CA ASN A 78 13.60 -8.54 3.81
C ASN A 78 13.50 -8.33 5.32
N ALA A 79 14.66 -8.22 5.97
CA ALA A 79 14.73 -7.98 7.42
C ALA A 79 14.16 -6.59 7.80
N HIS A 80 14.28 -5.61 6.91
CA HIS A 80 13.73 -4.27 7.08
C HIS A 80 12.70 -4.03 5.98
N GLN A 81 11.43 -4.13 6.36
CA GLN A 81 10.29 -3.95 5.45
C GLN A 81 9.97 -2.46 5.35
N ASP A 82 10.53 -1.80 4.35
CA ASP A 82 10.26 -0.38 4.08
C ASP A 82 8.78 -0.16 3.72
N LEU A 83 8.10 0.71 4.48
CA LEU A 83 6.66 0.94 4.37
C LEU A 83 6.29 1.62 3.03
N LEU A 84 7.13 2.55 2.55
CA LEU A 84 6.90 3.24 1.28
C LEU A 84 6.96 2.27 0.10
N THR A 85 7.97 1.41 0.08
CA THR A 85 8.12 0.36 -0.94
C THR A 85 6.91 -0.56 -0.93
N GLY A 86 6.46 -0.99 0.24
CA GLY A 86 5.25 -1.81 0.36
C GLY A 86 4.00 -1.11 -0.20
N ALA A 87 3.81 0.18 0.11
CA ALA A 87 2.68 0.96 -0.42
C ALA A 87 2.75 1.16 -1.94
N LEU A 88 3.96 1.31 -2.50
CA LEU A 88 4.19 1.38 -3.95
C LEU A 88 3.87 0.06 -4.65
N LEU A 89 4.18 -1.09 -4.03
CA LEU A 89 3.80 -2.40 -4.57
C LEU A 89 2.27 -2.54 -4.65
N VAL A 90 1.53 -2.08 -3.64
CA VAL A 90 0.06 -2.05 -3.70
C VAL A 90 -0.43 -1.15 -4.84
N ALA A 91 0.19 0.01 -5.06
CA ALA A 91 -0.15 0.88 -6.19
C ALA A 91 0.13 0.24 -7.55
N ARG A 92 1.19 -0.57 -7.67
CA ARG A 92 1.54 -1.30 -8.89
C ARG A 92 0.54 -2.39 -9.28
N PHE A 93 -0.26 -2.89 -8.33
CA PHE A 93 -1.37 -3.80 -8.66
C PHE A 93 -2.37 -3.14 -9.63
N GLN A 94 -2.70 -1.86 -9.42
CA GLN A 94 -3.63 -1.13 -10.28
C GLN A 94 -2.92 -0.42 -11.44
N TYR A 95 -1.66 -0.03 -11.26
CA TYR A 95 -0.84 0.64 -12.27
C TYR A 95 0.51 -0.09 -12.45
N PRO A 96 0.58 -1.18 -13.24
CA PRO A 96 1.79 -1.99 -13.35
C PRO A 96 3.03 -1.20 -13.81
N GLU A 97 2.83 -0.23 -14.72
CA GLU A 97 3.84 0.66 -15.29
C GLU A 97 4.08 1.93 -14.45
N LEU A 98 3.72 1.93 -13.16
CA LEU A 98 3.92 3.08 -12.28
C LEU A 98 5.39 3.47 -12.17
N SER A 99 5.72 4.69 -12.59
CA SER A 99 7.01 5.30 -12.27
C SER A 99 7.05 5.73 -10.81
N THR A 100 8.00 5.19 -10.04
CA THR A 100 8.16 5.50 -8.62
C THR A 100 8.89 6.83 -8.38
N GLY A 101 9.64 7.32 -9.38
CA GLY A 101 10.44 8.55 -9.29
C GLY A 101 9.66 9.79 -8.81
N PRO A 102 8.50 10.12 -9.41
CA PRO A 102 7.67 11.24 -8.97
C PRO A 102 7.18 11.11 -7.52
N VAL A 103 6.85 9.89 -7.07
CA VAL A 103 6.41 9.63 -5.70
C VAL A 103 7.54 9.93 -4.71
N PHE A 104 8.75 9.41 -4.97
CA PHE A 104 9.91 9.69 -4.13
C PHE A 104 10.26 11.19 -4.09
N GLN A 105 10.14 11.90 -5.22
CA GLN A 105 10.41 13.34 -5.28
C GLN A 105 9.45 14.16 -4.41
N GLU A 106 8.14 13.87 -4.47
CA GLU A 106 7.17 14.58 -3.63
C GLU A 106 7.33 14.24 -2.15
N ILE A 107 7.62 12.98 -1.80
CA ILE A 107 7.92 12.59 -0.40
C ILE A 107 9.17 13.31 0.11
N GLU A 108 10.25 13.36 -0.68
CA GLU A 108 11.48 14.06 -0.31
C GLU A 108 11.25 15.56 -0.12
N LYS A 109 10.38 16.17 -0.94
CA LYS A 109 9.99 17.57 -0.79
C LYS A 109 9.22 17.82 0.51
N LEU A 110 8.26 16.96 0.85
CA LEU A 110 7.55 17.03 2.13
C LEU A 110 8.51 16.84 3.31
N ARG A 111 9.37 15.82 3.23
CA ARG A 111 10.41 15.55 4.24
C ARG A 111 11.28 16.79 4.49
N ARG A 112 11.79 17.43 3.43
CA ARG A 112 12.60 18.65 3.54
C ARG A 112 11.85 19.80 4.21
N ASN A 113 10.60 20.03 3.83
CA ASN A 113 9.79 21.09 4.43
C ASN A 113 9.57 20.86 5.92
N ILE A 114 9.28 19.62 6.32
CA ILE A 114 9.13 19.26 7.74
C ILE A 114 10.48 19.41 8.46
N TRP A 115 11.56 18.91 7.87
CA TRP A 115 12.91 18.99 8.46
C TRP A 115 13.37 20.42 8.73
N LEU A 116 13.02 21.39 7.86
CA LEU A 116 13.34 22.81 8.05
C LEU A 116 12.60 23.44 9.24
N GLU A 117 11.42 22.92 9.58
CA GLU A 117 10.62 23.39 10.72
C GLU A 117 10.89 22.61 12.01
N LEU A 118 11.42 21.38 11.90
CA LEU A 118 11.81 20.58 13.06
C LEU A 118 13.08 21.14 13.73
N ASN A 119 13.06 21.13 15.06
CA ASN A 119 14.18 21.53 15.90
C ASN A 119 14.32 20.53 17.05
N SER A 120 15.56 20.26 17.46
CA SER A 120 15.91 19.36 18.58
C SER A 120 15.35 19.80 19.94
N TYR A 121 14.89 21.04 20.07
CA TYR A 121 14.29 21.56 21.31
C TYR A 121 12.77 21.48 21.34
N LEU A 122 12.12 21.01 20.27
CA LEU A 122 10.67 20.89 20.24
C LEU A 122 10.20 19.78 21.18
N THR A 123 9.12 20.07 21.89
CA THR A 123 8.36 19.05 22.62
C THR A 123 7.70 18.07 21.64
N PRO A 124 7.39 16.83 22.06
CA PRO A 124 6.66 15.86 21.24
C PRO A 124 5.40 16.42 20.54
N LEU A 125 4.58 17.19 21.27
CA LEU A 125 3.39 17.81 20.71
C LEU A 125 3.72 18.86 19.65
N GLU A 126 4.79 19.64 19.84
CA GLU A 126 5.23 20.61 18.85
C GLU A 126 5.78 19.93 17.58
N GLN A 127 6.54 18.84 17.73
CA GLN A 127 6.98 18.03 16.58
C GLN A 127 5.79 17.56 15.73
N ILE A 128 4.74 17.05 16.39
CA ILE A 128 3.54 16.56 15.72
C ILE A 128 2.71 17.69 15.12
N ASN A 129 2.70 18.87 15.74
CA ASN A 129 2.07 20.06 15.15
C ASN A 129 2.80 20.51 13.87
N VAL A 130 4.13 20.39 13.81
CA VAL A 130 4.90 20.67 12.58
C VAL A 130 4.50 19.69 11.46
N LEU A 131 4.53 18.38 11.73
CA LEU A 131 4.12 17.37 10.74
C LEU A 131 2.68 17.62 10.26
N THR A 132 1.77 17.87 11.19
CA THR A 132 0.36 18.17 10.91
C THR A 132 0.21 19.44 10.08
N SER A 133 0.94 20.51 10.41
CA SER A 133 0.89 21.75 9.65
C SER A 133 1.36 21.55 8.21
N ILE A 134 2.47 20.84 8.01
CA ILE A 134 2.98 20.58 6.67
C ILE A 134 2.03 19.68 5.86
N LEU A 135 1.50 18.61 6.45
CA LEU A 135 0.62 17.68 5.73
C LEU A 135 -0.75 18.27 5.42
N TYR A 136 -1.44 18.83 6.42
CA TYR A 136 -2.84 19.22 6.25
C TYR A 136 -3.01 20.69 5.87
N ASN A 137 -2.13 21.60 6.30
CA ASN A 137 -2.25 23.04 5.99
C ASN A 137 -1.45 23.44 4.75
N TYR A 138 -0.17 23.05 4.67
CA TYR A 138 0.70 23.41 3.55
C TYR A 138 0.43 22.52 2.32
N PHE A 139 0.58 21.20 2.47
CA PHE A 139 0.37 20.25 1.37
C PHE A 139 -1.10 20.15 0.99
N ASN A 140 -2.02 20.47 1.92
CA ASN A 140 -3.47 20.39 1.78
C ASN A 140 -3.99 18.95 1.62
N LEU A 141 -3.39 18.00 2.35
CA LEU A 141 -3.88 16.63 2.42
C LEU A 141 -5.30 16.62 3.02
N ARG A 142 -6.23 15.96 2.35
CA ARG A 142 -7.62 15.81 2.80
C ARG A 142 -7.90 14.35 3.12
N GLY A 143 -8.39 14.10 4.33
CA GLY A 143 -8.95 12.82 4.75
C GLY A 143 -10.42 12.69 4.35
N GLY A 144 -10.77 11.59 3.70
CA GLY A 144 -12.15 11.14 3.52
C GLY A 144 -12.49 9.92 4.38
N GLU A 145 -13.77 9.72 4.68
CA GLU A 145 -14.24 8.41 5.15
C GLU A 145 -13.92 7.35 4.08
N MET A 146 -13.79 6.08 4.51
CA MET A 146 -13.47 4.97 3.61
C MET A 146 -14.53 4.85 2.51
N ASN A 147 -14.18 5.27 1.30
CA ASN A 147 -15.03 5.16 0.12
C ASN A 147 -14.54 4.01 -0.78
N TYR A 148 -15.18 2.84 -0.65
CA TYR A 148 -14.85 1.66 -1.44
C TYR A 148 -15.26 1.76 -2.92
N GLN A 149 -15.86 2.88 -3.37
CA GLN A 149 -16.08 3.13 -4.79
C GLN A 149 -14.83 3.68 -5.48
N ASN A 150 -13.86 4.19 -4.72
CA ASN A 150 -12.67 4.84 -5.26
C ASN A 150 -11.39 4.20 -4.74
N THR A 151 -10.89 3.19 -5.48
CA THR A 151 -9.63 2.51 -5.14
C THR A 151 -8.45 3.47 -5.08
N GLU A 152 -8.47 4.58 -5.82
CA GLU A 152 -7.37 5.54 -5.86
C GLU A 152 -7.08 6.19 -4.49
N GLU A 153 -8.07 6.29 -3.60
CA GLU A 153 -7.89 6.87 -2.25
C GLU A 153 -7.06 5.99 -1.31
N PHE A 154 -6.76 4.76 -1.71
CA PHE A 154 -5.88 3.82 -1.00
C PHE A 154 -4.44 3.87 -1.51
N LEU A 155 -4.19 4.44 -2.69
CA LEU A 155 -2.91 4.31 -3.39
C LEU A 155 -2.04 5.55 -3.18
N ILE A 156 -0.80 5.35 -2.71
CA ILE A 156 0.10 6.45 -2.33
C ILE A 156 0.44 7.39 -3.49
N ASN A 157 0.57 6.85 -4.71
CA ASN A 157 0.82 7.67 -5.90
C ASN A 157 -0.35 8.61 -6.19
N LYS A 158 -1.59 8.10 -6.13
CA LYS A 158 -2.80 8.88 -6.36
C LYS A 158 -3.10 9.84 -5.23
N GLN A 159 -2.80 9.45 -4.01
CA GLN A 159 -2.91 10.32 -2.85
C GLN A 159 -2.01 11.55 -2.96
N LEU A 160 -0.76 11.39 -3.42
CA LEU A 160 0.16 12.51 -3.60
C LEU A 160 -0.25 13.42 -4.76
N GLU A 161 -0.78 12.85 -5.85
CA GLU A 161 -1.29 13.61 -7.00
C GLU A 161 -2.56 14.41 -6.64
N THR A 162 -3.53 13.77 -6.01
CA THR A 162 -4.86 14.34 -5.75
C THR A 162 -4.97 15.05 -4.40
N LYS A 163 -3.99 14.85 -3.51
CA LYS A 163 -3.98 15.31 -2.11
C LYS A 163 -5.19 14.79 -1.32
N ARG A 164 -5.70 13.64 -1.71
CA ARG A 164 -6.85 12.98 -1.10
C ARG A 164 -6.51 11.53 -0.78
N GLY A 165 -6.82 11.13 0.43
CA GLY A 165 -6.70 9.74 0.86
C GLY A 165 -7.67 9.44 1.98
N ASN A 166 -7.78 8.17 2.31
CA ASN A 166 -8.50 7.72 3.49
C ASN A 166 -7.58 7.68 4.72
N GLY A 167 -8.14 7.31 5.88
CA GLY A 167 -7.39 7.27 7.13
C GLY A 167 -6.17 6.34 7.09
N LEU A 168 -6.24 5.24 6.35
CA LEU A 168 -5.13 4.30 6.21
C LEU A 168 -4.03 4.86 5.29
N ALA A 169 -4.39 5.35 4.11
CA ALA A 169 -3.44 5.94 3.17
C ALA A 169 -2.76 7.19 3.74
N ASN A 170 -3.52 8.08 4.39
CA ASN A 170 -2.96 9.26 5.07
C ASN A 170 -2.05 8.84 6.22
N GLY A 171 -2.42 7.80 6.96
CA GLY A 171 -1.59 7.28 8.03
C GLY A 171 -0.29 6.65 7.53
N ILE A 172 -0.31 5.94 6.40
CA ILE A 172 0.91 5.41 5.76
C ILE A 172 1.84 6.56 5.34
N LEU A 173 1.34 7.58 4.66
CA LEU A 173 2.15 8.75 4.30
C LEU A 173 2.75 9.44 5.54
N TYR A 174 1.94 9.57 6.60
CA TYR A 174 2.40 10.14 7.88
C TYR A 174 3.54 9.32 8.48
N LEU A 175 3.39 7.99 8.53
CA LEU A 175 4.39 7.08 9.09
C LEU A 175 5.68 7.07 8.29
N VAL A 176 5.59 7.06 6.95
CA VAL A 176 6.76 7.16 6.07
C VAL A 176 7.55 8.44 6.36
N LEU A 177 6.87 9.58 6.49
CA LEU A 177 7.54 10.84 6.80
C LEU A 177 8.11 10.86 8.23
N ALA A 178 7.38 10.31 9.20
CA ALA A 178 7.84 10.20 10.57
C ALA A 178 9.11 9.33 10.68
N GLU A 179 9.14 8.19 9.99
CA GLU A 179 10.30 7.29 9.93
C GLU A 179 11.50 7.97 9.27
N LEU A 180 11.31 8.67 8.16
CA LEU A 180 12.36 9.42 7.45
C LEU A 180 12.93 10.63 8.25
N LEU A 181 12.27 11.02 9.33
CA LEU A 181 12.62 12.16 10.19
C LEU A 181 12.96 11.73 11.62
N ASP A 182 13.07 10.43 11.87
CA ASP A 182 13.35 9.84 13.19
C ASP A 182 12.33 10.26 14.28
N VAL A 183 11.07 10.53 13.88
CA VAL A 183 9.98 10.84 14.80
C VAL A 183 9.32 9.53 15.26
N PRO A 184 9.22 9.26 16.57
CA PRO A 184 8.79 7.96 17.12
C PRO A 184 7.27 7.76 17.06
N VAL A 185 6.70 7.77 15.86
CA VAL A 185 5.29 7.49 15.59
C VAL A 185 5.13 6.07 15.04
N ARG A 186 4.13 5.34 15.53
CA ARG A 186 3.73 4.02 14.99
C ARG A 186 2.23 3.91 14.90
N ALA A 187 1.72 3.12 13.96
CA ALA A 187 0.31 2.78 13.92
C ALA A 187 -0.05 1.84 15.07
N ILE A 188 -1.27 1.98 15.60
CA ILE A 188 -1.83 1.10 16.62
C ILE A 188 -3.17 0.53 16.15
N ASN A 189 -3.52 -0.64 16.68
CA ASN A 189 -4.71 -1.38 16.25
C ASN A 189 -5.95 -1.03 17.07
N ILE A 190 -6.45 0.20 16.92
CA ILE A 190 -7.74 0.57 17.52
C ILE A 190 -8.89 -0.02 16.68
N PRO A 191 -9.87 -0.70 17.28
CA PRO A 191 -10.99 -1.26 16.54
C PRO A 191 -11.71 -0.20 15.69
N ARG A 192 -11.91 -0.50 14.41
CA ARG A 192 -12.62 0.35 13.42
C ARG A 192 -11.95 1.68 13.08
N GLN A 193 -10.76 1.96 13.59
CA GLN A 193 -10.03 3.19 13.28
C GLN A 193 -8.55 2.92 13.09
N PHE A 194 -7.97 3.49 12.02
CA PHE A 194 -6.53 3.55 11.87
C PHE A 194 -6.02 4.78 12.63
N VAL A 195 -5.27 4.57 13.71
CA VAL A 195 -4.79 5.63 14.61
C VAL A 195 -3.29 5.49 14.78
N LEU A 196 -2.60 6.62 14.90
CA LEU A 196 -1.16 6.64 15.15
C LEU A 196 -0.90 6.97 16.63
N GLY A 197 0.09 6.33 17.23
CA GLY A 197 0.57 6.64 18.58
C GLY A 197 1.95 7.30 18.52
N TYR A 198 2.16 8.35 19.30
CA TYR A 198 3.50 8.86 19.59
C TYR A 198 4.07 8.12 20.80
N PHE A 199 5.24 7.53 20.64
CA PHE A 199 5.94 6.77 21.68
C PHE A 199 7.15 7.56 22.17
N LYS A 200 7.48 7.42 23.46
CA LYS A 200 8.70 8.03 24.01
C LYS A 200 9.94 7.56 23.26
N ALA A 201 10.88 8.46 23.00
CA ALA A 201 12.12 8.17 22.26
C ALA A 201 12.98 7.05 22.89
N GLU A 202 12.83 6.80 24.19
CA GLU A 202 13.50 5.72 24.94
C GLU A 202 12.78 4.36 24.83
N TYR A 203 11.75 4.24 24.00
CA TYR A 203 11.06 2.97 23.79
C TYR A 203 11.84 2.09 22.81
N ASP A 204 12.37 1.00 23.35
CA ASP A 204 12.97 -0.06 22.55
C ASP A 204 11.85 -0.86 21.86
N PHE A 205 11.67 -0.62 20.56
CA PHE A 205 10.70 -1.34 19.74
C PHE A 205 11.11 -2.79 19.45
N GLU A 206 12.38 -3.16 19.65
CA GLU A 206 12.89 -4.51 19.41
C GLU A 206 12.70 -5.41 20.65
N ASN A 207 12.83 -4.83 21.85
CA ASN A 207 12.58 -5.54 23.11
C ASN A 207 11.23 -5.14 23.71
N MET A 208 10.13 -5.73 23.21
CA MET A 208 8.75 -5.60 23.72
C MET A 208 8.54 -6.21 25.13
N SER A 209 9.43 -5.89 26.07
CA SER A 209 9.44 -6.38 27.45
C SER A 209 8.57 -5.54 28.39
N GLU A 210 8.08 -4.38 27.95
CA GLU A 210 7.30 -3.42 28.72
C GLU A 210 5.92 -3.15 28.11
N ASP A 211 4.95 -2.78 28.96
CA ASP A 211 3.55 -2.63 28.59
C ASP A 211 3.32 -1.39 27.68
N PRO A 212 2.88 -1.56 26.41
CA PRO A 212 2.78 -0.50 25.40
C PRO A 212 1.88 0.67 25.80
N LEU A 213 0.87 0.41 26.65
CA LEU A 213 -0.07 1.42 27.14
C LEU A 213 0.63 2.52 27.95
N TYR A 214 1.73 2.20 28.62
CA TYR A 214 2.43 3.14 29.51
C TYR A 214 3.46 4.03 28.80
N LYS A 215 3.68 3.84 27.49
CA LYS A 215 4.69 4.59 26.73
C LYS A 215 4.17 5.36 25.52
N SER A 216 2.92 5.17 25.10
CA SER A 216 2.29 6.12 24.18
C SER A 216 1.92 7.40 24.95
N GLU A 217 2.41 8.55 24.50
CA GLU A 217 2.11 9.82 25.17
C GLU A 217 0.74 10.36 24.77
N PHE A 218 0.42 10.23 23.48
CA PHE A 218 -0.84 10.66 22.87
C PHE A 218 -1.03 9.94 21.53
N PHE A 219 -2.21 10.11 20.96
CA PHE A 219 -2.61 9.52 19.69
C PHE A 219 -2.92 10.58 18.65
N ILE A 220 -2.88 10.22 17.38
CA ILE A 220 -3.04 11.13 16.25
C ILE A 220 -4.03 10.52 15.27
N ASP A 221 -5.03 11.31 14.88
CA ASP A 221 -5.92 10.99 13.77
C ASP A 221 -5.21 11.24 12.42
N PRO A 222 -4.95 10.23 11.60
CA PRO A 222 -4.37 10.43 10.29
C PRO A 222 -5.31 11.12 9.29
N LEU A 223 -6.62 11.26 9.57
CA LEU A 223 -7.53 12.00 8.69
C LEU A 223 -7.35 13.51 8.81
N SER A 224 -7.08 14.01 10.02
CA SER A 224 -7.11 15.44 10.34
C SER A 224 -5.84 15.97 11.01
N GLY A 225 -4.97 15.07 11.49
CA GLY A 225 -3.83 15.39 12.35
C GLY A 225 -4.23 15.79 13.78
N HIS A 226 -5.49 15.60 14.16
CA HIS A 226 -5.94 15.92 15.51
C HIS A 226 -5.31 14.98 16.54
N VAL A 227 -4.87 15.55 17.66
CA VAL A 227 -4.25 14.80 18.75
C VAL A 227 -5.30 14.38 19.78
N PHE A 228 -5.31 13.10 20.14
CA PHE A 228 -6.17 12.54 21.18
C PHE A 228 -5.38 12.14 22.42
N THR A 229 -6.01 12.27 23.58
CA THR A 229 -5.47 11.75 24.84
C THR A 229 -5.95 10.32 25.09
N HIS A 230 -5.31 9.63 26.04
CA HIS A 230 -5.79 8.33 26.55
C HIS A 230 -7.26 8.35 27.00
N LYS A 231 -7.71 9.46 27.61
CA LYS A 231 -9.11 9.61 28.03
C LYS A 231 -10.07 9.65 26.83
N ASP A 232 -9.65 10.24 25.72
CA ASP A 232 -10.47 10.32 24.50
C ASP A 232 -10.62 8.94 23.86
N VAL A 233 -9.53 8.17 23.85
CA VAL A 233 -9.53 6.77 23.38
C VAL A 233 -10.38 5.87 24.29
N ASP A 234 -10.29 6.01 25.61
CA ASP A 234 -11.16 5.28 26.55
C ASP A 234 -12.64 5.62 26.35
N ASN A 235 -12.95 6.90 26.12
CA ASN A 235 -14.31 7.33 25.80
C ASN A 235 -14.78 6.76 24.46
N TYR A 236 -13.89 6.62 23.47
CA TYR A 236 -14.19 5.95 22.22
C TYR A 236 -14.54 4.47 22.42
N PHE A 237 -13.73 3.72 23.19
CA PHE A 237 -14.00 2.31 23.54
C PHE A 237 -15.38 2.13 24.20
N LYS A 238 -15.74 3.03 25.13
CA LYS A 238 -17.08 3.04 25.75
C LYS A 238 -18.20 3.28 24.74
N ARG A 239 -18.01 4.18 23.76
CA ARG A 239 -19.02 4.45 22.71
C ARG A 239 -19.25 3.24 21.80
N ILE A 240 -18.21 2.47 21.52
CA ILE A 240 -18.29 1.28 20.67
C ILE A 240 -18.63 -0.01 21.45
N ASN A 241 -18.85 0.07 22.76
CA ASN A 241 -19.10 -1.08 23.66
C ASN A 241 -18.01 -2.16 23.60
N VAL A 242 -16.74 -1.75 23.50
CA VAL A 242 -15.58 -2.65 23.52
C VAL A 242 -14.78 -2.37 24.79
N THR A 243 -14.34 -3.42 25.48
CA THR A 243 -13.44 -3.29 26.63
C THR A 243 -12.04 -2.90 26.16
N SER A 244 -11.45 -1.87 26.74
CA SER A 244 -10.06 -1.52 26.45
C SER A 244 -9.14 -2.66 26.88
N SER A 245 -8.21 -3.01 26.00
CA SER A 245 -7.20 -4.05 26.20
C SER A 245 -5.85 -3.51 25.74
N ASN A 246 -4.78 -3.84 26.47
CA ASN A 246 -3.43 -3.38 26.17
C ASN A 246 -2.96 -3.85 24.78
N SER A 247 -3.51 -4.96 24.29
CA SER A 247 -3.27 -5.47 22.92
C SER A 247 -3.63 -4.45 21.82
N TYR A 248 -4.57 -3.54 22.05
CA TYR A 248 -4.96 -2.54 21.05
C TYR A 248 -3.95 -1.41 20.89
N PHE A 249 -3.04 -1.25 21.87
CA PHE A 249 -2.01 -0.21 21.88
C PHE A 249 -0.66 -0.74 21.39
N GLN A 250 -0.57 -2.02 21.02
CA GLN A 250 0.64 -2.57 20.44
C GLN A 250 0.91 -1.92 19.08
N PRO A 251 2.17 -1.49 18.82
CA PRO A 251 2.54 -0.93 17.54
C PRO A 251 2.41 -2.01 16.46
N LEU A 252 1.82 -1.63 15.33
CA LEU A 252 1.70 -2.49 14.16
C LEU A 252 3.05 -2.55 13.42
N SER A 253 3.40 -3.75 12.93
CA SER A 253 4.51 -3.92 12.01
C SER A 253 4.17 -3.36 10.63
N ASN A 254 5.19 -2.94 9.86
CA ASN A 254 4.99 -2.47 8.48
C ASN A 254 4.31 -3.54 7.61
N LYS A 255 4.67 -4.82 7.82
CA LYS A 255 3.99 -5.98 7.21
C LYS A 255 2.48 -5.98 7.47
N ARG A 256 2.06 -5.80 8.73
CA ARG A 256 0.63 -5.76 9.08
C ARG A 256 -0.09 -4.55 8.50
N ILE A 257 0.57 -3.39 8.43
CA ILE A 257 -0.02 -2.18 7.82
C ILE A 257 -0.27 -2.39 6.31
N ILE A 258 0.68 -2.96 5.59
CA ILE A 258 0.52 -3.27 4.16
C ILE A 258 -0.51 -4.38 3.94
N GLN A 259 -0.56 -5.38 4.82
CA GLN A 259 -1.61 -6.40 4.80
C GLN A 259 -3.00 -5.77 4.94
N MET A 260 -3.19 -4.87 5.91
CA MET A 260 -4.45 -4.12 6.06
C MET A 260 -4.75 -3.29 4.81
N LEU A 261 -3.74 -2.66 4.20
CA LEU A 261 -3.92 -1.88 2.98
C LEU A 261 -4.45 -2.76 1.82
N LEU A 262 -3.90 -3.96 1.65
CA LEU A 262 -4.37 -4.92 0.65
C LEU A 262 -5.80 -5.41 0.96
N GLU A 263 -6.09 -5.75 2.22
CA GLU A 263 -7.42 -6.18 2.67
C GLU A 263 -8.49 -5.11 2.43
N GLU A 264 -8.19 -3.84 2.76
CA GLU A 264 -9.11 -2.73 2.54
C GLU A 264 -9.25 -2.38 1.05
N CYS A 265 -8.16 -2.40 0.28
CA CYS A 265 -8.18 -2.19 -1.16
C CYS A 265 -9.00 -3.29 -1.88
N ALA A 266 -8.93 -4.53 -1.41
CA ALA A 266 -9.71 -5.65 -1.97
C ALA A 266 -11.23 -5.45 -1.83
N LYS A 267 -11.69 -4.71 -0.81
CA LYS A 267 -13.12 -4.41 -0.62
C LYS A 267 -13.67 -3.46 -1.69
N CYS A 268 -12.80 -2.72 -2.40
CA CYS A 268 -13.23 -1.87 -3.51
C CYS A 268 -13.74 -2.66 -4.73
N PHE A 269 -13.41 -3.96 -4.81
CA PHE A 269 -13.70 -4.81 -5.97
C PHE A 269 -14.80 -5.84 -5.69
N ASP A 270 -16.00 -5.39 -5.31
CA ASP A 270 -17.14 -6.26 -4.93
C ASP A 270 -18.04 -6.69 -6.11
N ASN A 271 -17.76 -6.19 -7.32
CA ASN A 271 -18.55 -6.51 -8.51
C ASN A 271 -18.09 -7.83 -9.17
N ASP A 272 -19.02 -8.63 -9.70
CA ASP A 272 -18.72 -9.93 -10.33
C ASP A 272 -17.64 -9.87 -11.41
N LYS A 273 -17.58 -8.79 -12.20
CA LYS A 273 -16.57 -8.59 -13.24
C LYS A 273 -15.16 -8.35 -12.71
N GLN A 274 -15.02 -7.84 -11.49
CA GLN A 274 -13.74 -7.48 -10.87
C GLN A 274 -13.37 -8.40 -9.72
N ARG A 275 -14.15 -9.47 -9.51
CA ARG A 275 -13.94 -10.42 -8.42
C ARG A 275 -12.56 -11.09 -8.44
N TYR A 276 -11.97 -11.26 -9.63
CA TYR A 276 -10.60 -11.76 -9.73
C TYR A 276 -9.59 -10.83 -9.04
N LYS A 277 -9.74 -9.50 -9.18
CA LYS A 277 -8.87 -8.52 -8.51
C LYS A 277 -8.97 -8.59 -7.00
N GLN A 278 -10.18 -8.77 -6.49
CA GLN A 278 -10.41 -8.96 -5.06
C GLN A 278 -9.69 -10.22 -4.55
N LEU A 279 -9.78 -11.34 -5.27
CA LEU A 279 -9.12 -12.59 -4.89
C LEU A 279 -7.59 -12.46 -4.96
N GLU A 280 -7.08 -11.82 -6.00
CA GLU A 280 -5.64 -11.55 -6.16
C GLU A 280 -5.07 -10.68 -5.03
N LEU A 281 -5.76 -9.61 -4.65
CA LEU A 281 -5.36 -8.75 -3.53
C LEU A 281 -5.42 -9.49 -2.19
N LYS A 282 -6.45 -10.33 -1.98
CA LYS A 282 -6.53 -11.18 -0.78
C LYS A 282 -5.41 -12.21 -0.73
N ALA A 283 -5.07 -12.83 -1.86
CA ALA A 283 -3.94 -13.75 -1.93
C ALA A 283 -2.61 -13.03 -1.60
N LEU A 284 -2.40 -11.81 -2.11
CA LEU A 284 -1.24 -10.99 -1.73
C LEU A 284 -1.23 -10.66 -0.23
N ALA A 285 -2.40 -10.36 0.36
CA ALA A 285 -2.51 -10.13 1.80
C ALA A 285 -2.22 -11.40 2.62
N GLU A 286 -2.59 -12.58 2.14
CA GLU A 286 -2.29 -13.86 2.77
C GLU A 286 -0.79 -14.18 2.75
N LEU A 287 -0.04 -13.77 1.72
CA LEU A 287 1.43 -13.87 1.72
C LEU A 287 2.08 -13.08 2.86
N LEU A 288 1.40 -12.03 3.31
CA LEU A 288 1.81 -11.18 4.43
C LEU A 288 1.16 -11.58 5.76
N SER A 289 0.48 -12.72 5.85
CA SER A 289 0.04 -13.25 7.13
C SER A 289 1.25 -13.82 7.92
N GLU A 290 1.17 -13.76 9.24
CA GLU A 290 2.09 -14.43 10.18
C GLU A 290 1.38 -15.63 10.80
#